data_AF-A0A084JFK8-F1
#
_entry.id   AF-A0A084JFK8-F1
#
_cell.length_a   1.000
_cell.length_b   1.000
_cell.length_c   1.000
_cell.angle_alpha   90.00
_cell.angle_beta   90.00
_cell.angle_gamma   90.00
#
_symmetry.space_group_name_H-M   'P 1'
#
loop_
_entity.id
_entity.type
_entity.pdbx_description
1 polymer ?
#
loop_
_entity_poly.entity_id
_entity_poly.type
_entity_poly.pdbx_seq_one_letter_code
_entity_poly.pdbx_strand_id
1 'polypeptide(L)' 'MIRKYTNAELKRALDMVEEGYSFSEAAMANNLNKSIVAREMRKRKNEKAGQHIDDYRRKFQNDINNTKIEKEIKK' A
#
# COMPACT_ATOMS: atom_id res chain seq x y z
N MET A 1 -13.00 27.22 -10.46
CA MET A 1 -12.76 25.83 -10.93
C MET A 1 -11.87 25.14 -9.89
N ILE A 2 -12.29 24.01 -9.29
CA ILE A 2 -11.45 23.28 -8.33
C ILE A 2 -10.36 22.55 -9.12
N ARG A 3 -9.08 22.90 -8.93
CA ARG A 3 -7.96 22.19 -9.56
C ARG A 3 -7.93 20.77 -9.02
N LYS A 4 -8.09 19.79 -9.91
CA LYS A 4 -7.82 18.38 -9.60
C LYS A 4 -6.32 18.16 -9.65
N TYR A 5 -5.79 17.49 -8.64
CA TYR A 5 -4.40 17.04 -8.65
C TYR A 5 -4.25 15.87 -9.61
N THR A 6 -3.07 15.75 -10.19
CA THR A 6 -2.69 14.64 -11.05
C THR A 6 -2.25 13.44 -10.22
N ASN A 7 -2.33 12.25 -10.80
CA ASN A 7 -1.82 11.03 -10.16
C ASN A 7 -0.32 11.10 -9.91
N ALA A 8 0.45 11.81 -10.76
CA ALA A 8 1.89 11.99 -10.60
C ALA A 8 2.23 12.87 -9.40
N GLU A 9 1.56 14.02 -9.24
CA GLU A 9 1.73 14.91 -8.07
C GLU A 9 1.36 14.18 -6.78
N LEU A 10 0.25 13.45 -6.78
CA LEU A 10 -0.15 12.67 -5.62
C LEU A 10 0.90 11.59 -5.31
N LYS A 11 1.31 10.79 -6.30
CA LYS A 11 2.30 9.73 -6.09
C LYS A 11 3.57 10.28 -5.46
N ARG A 12 4.12 11.35 -6.01
CA ARG A 12 5.35 11.98 -5.51
C ARG A 12 5.19 12.50 -4.09
N ALA A 13 4.06 13.13 -3.75
CA ALA A 13 3.80 13.59 -2.39
C ALA A 13 3.70 12.42 -1.39
N LEU A 14 3.06 11.33 -1.77
CA LEU A 14 2.95 10.15 -0.92
C LEU A 14 4.32 9.46 -0.74
N ASP A 15 5.13 9.40 -1.80
CA ASP A 15 6.50 8.83 -1.75
C ASP A 15 7.39 9.67 -0.80
N MET A 16 7.32 11.00 -0.86
CA MET A 16 8.02 11.87 0.10
C MET A 16 7.61 11.61 1.56
N VAL A 17 6.32 11.39 1.83
CA VAL A 17 5.89 11.06 3.21
C VAL A 17 6.48 9.72 3.67
N GLU A 18 6.66 8.74 2.77
CA GLU A 18 7.31 7.46 3.09
C GLU A 18 8.82 7.61 3.28
N GLU A 19 9.46 8.56 2.59
CA GLU A 19 10.88 8.93 2.77
C GLU A 19 11.15 9.69 4.09
N GLY A 20 10.12 10.05 4.84
CA GLY A 20 10.22 10.67 6.17
C GLY A 20 9.89 12.17 6.20
N TYR A 21 9.52 12.77 5.07
CA TYR A 21 9.08 14.16 5.04
C TYR A 21 7.73 14.33 5.75
N SER A 22 7.49 15.53 6.30
CA SER A 22 6.20 15.86 6.88
C SER A 22 5.11 15.98 5.80
N PHE A 23 3.86 15.75 6.20
CA PHE A 23 2.70 15.97 5.33
C PHE A 23 2.60 17.40 4.79
N SER A 24 3.11 18.38 5.54
CA SER A 24 3.12 19.78 5.12
C SER A 24 4.14 19.99 4.00
N GLU A 25 5.37 19.48 4.16
CA GLU A 25 6.43 19.59 3.15
C GLU A 25 6.07 18.88 1.85
N ALA A 26 5.58 17.64 1.95
CA ALA A 26 5.15 16.86 0.79
C ALA A 26 4.00 17.55 0.03
N ALA A 27 3.07 18.18 0.75
CA ALA A 27 1.97 18.93 0.16
C ALA A 27 2.44 20.21 -0.54
N MET A 28 3.33 20.99 0.09
CA MET A 28 3.89 22.20 -0.50
C MET A 28 4.71 21.91 -1.75
N ALA A 29 5.59 20.89 -1.69
CA ALA A 29 6.45 20.49 -2.80
C ALA A 29 5.69 20.03 -4.04
N ASN A 30 4.46 19.51 -3.86
CA ASN A 30 3.64 18.97 -4.95
C ASN A 30 2.39 19.81 -5.24
N ASN A 31 2.29 21.01 -4.67
CA ASN A 31 1.15 21.92 -4.84
C ASN A 31 -0.21 21.26 -4.52
N LEU A 32 -0.23 20.48 -3.44
CA LEU A 32 -1.41 19.74 -2.94
C LEU A 32 -1.90 20.33 -1.62
N ASN A 33 -3.16 20.05 -1.31
CA ASN A 33 -3.67 20.30 0.04
C ASN A 33 -3.19 19.17 0.98
N LYS A 34 -2.67 19.55 2.15
CA LYS A 34 -2.23 18.60 3.20
C LYS A 34 -3.29 17.54 3.54
N SER A 35 -4.57 17.91 3.56
CA SER A 35 -5.67 16.98 3.84
C SER A 35 -5.80 15.87 2.79
N ILE A 36 -5.48 16.17 1.53
CA ILE A 36 -5.46 15.19 0.43
C ILE A 36 -4.33 14.20 0.68
N VAL A 37 -3.11 14.69 0.92
CA VAL A 37 -1.94 13.84 1.18
C VAL A 37 -2.20 12.92 2.38
N ALA A 38 -2.73 13.46 3.49
CA ALA A 38 -3.04 12.68 4.68
C ALA A 38 -4.11 11.61 4.42
N ARG A 39 -5.16 11.93 3.67
CA ARG A 39 -6.24 10.97 3.34
C ARG A 39 -5.73 9.85 2.45
N GLU A 40 -5.02 10.19 1.38
CA GLU A 40 -4.52 9.20 0.42
C GLU A 40 -3.39 8.35 1.04
N MET A 41 -2.58 8.90 1.95
CA MET A 41 -1.61 8.09 2.72
C MET A 41 -2.30 7.04 3.60
N ARG A 42 -3.44 7.37 4.23
CA ARG A 42 -4.21 6.36 4.99
C ARG A 42 -4.72 5.25 4.09
N LYS A 43 -5.24 5.58 2.92
CA LYS A 43 -5.66 4.56 1.93
C LYS A 43 -4.49 3.68 1.50
N ARG A 44 -3.35 4.29 1.12
CA ARG A 44 -2.14 3.56 0.72
C ARG A 44 -1.65 2.60 1.81
N LYS A 45 -1.68 3.02 3.08
CA LYS A 45 -1.31 2.14 4.21
C LYS A 45 -2.29 0.97 4.37
N ASN A 46 -3.59 1.22 4.22
CA ASN A 46 -4.60 0.17 4.30
C ASN A 46 -4.50 -0.83 3.13
N GLU A 47 -4.22 -0.34 1.92
CA GLU A 47 -3.98 -1.19 0.74
C GLU A 47 -2.75 -2.09 0.95
N LYS A 48 -1.63 -1.54 1.44
CA LYS A 48 -0.44 -2.32 1.79
C LYS A 48 -0.75 -3.38 2.85
N ALA A 49 -1.51 -3.03 3.90
CA ALA A 49 -1.91 -3.99 4.93
C ALA A 49 -2.78 -5.12 4.38
N GLY A 50 -3.72 -4.81 3.49
CA GLY A 50 -4.54 -5.82 2.80
C GLY A 50 -3.70 -6.79 1.95
N GLN A 51 -2.76 -6.25 1.16
CA GLN A 51 -1.85 -7.07 0.34
C GLN A 51 -1.03 -8.06 1.19
N HIS A 52 -0.51 -7.62 2.34
CA HIS A 52 0.23 -8.51 3.25
C HIS A 52 -0.64 -9.66 3.79
N ILE A 53 -1.91 -9.41 4.07
CA ILE A 53 -2.86 -10.43 4.55
C ILE A 53 -3.15 -11.45 3.44
N ASP A 54 -3.37 -10.97 2.22
CA ASP A 54 -3.63 -11.82 1.05
C ASP A 54 -2.44 -12.71 0.71
N ASP A 55 -1.22 -12.14 0.76
CA ASP A 55 0.02 -12.90 0.55
C ASP A 55 0.24 -13.94 1.65
N TYR A 56 -0.05 -13.60 2.90
CA TYR A 56 0.01 -14.55 4.02
C TYR A 56 -0.97 -15.70 3.81
N ARG A 57 -2.23 -15.39 3.47
CA ARG A 57 -3.26 -16.41 3.19
C ARG A 57 -2.87 -17.32 2.03
N ARG A 58 -2.28 -16.76 0.97
CA ARG A 58 -1.80 -17.54 -0.19
C ARG A 58 -0.69 -18.51 0.20
N LYS A 59 0.31 -18.05 0.96
CA LYS A 59 1.39 -18.93 1.45
C LYS A 59 0.84 -20.07 2.30
N PHE A 60 -0.02 -19.74 3.26
CA PHE A 60 -0.63 -20.73 4.15
C PHE A 60 -1.44 -21.80 3.39
N GLN A 61 -2.21 -21.40 2.37
CA GLN A 61 -2.96 -22.35 1.55
C GLN A 61 -2.04 -23.28 0.75
N ASN A 62 -0.92 -22.75 0.24
CA ASN A 62 0.08 -23.56 -0.47
C ASN A 62 0.75 -24.58 0.47
N ASP A 63 1.07 -24.18 1.70
CA ASP A 63 1.66 -25.08 2.70
C ASP A 63 0.70 -26.24 3.06
N ILE A 64 -0.59 -25.94 3.21
CA ILE A 64 -1.63 -26.97 3.41
C ILE A 64 -1.66 -27.94 2.23
N ASN A 65 -1.65 -27.41 0.99
CA ASN A 65 -1.73 -28.24 -0.21
C ASN A 65 -0.49 -29.13 -0.35
N ASN A 66 0.72 -28.60 -0.12
CA ASN A 66 1.96 -29.36 -0.13
C ASN A 66 1.96 -30.46 0.94
N THR A 67 1.51 -30.16 2.15
CA THR A 67 1.40 -31.15 3.24
C THR A 67 0.46 -32.30 2.89
N LYS A 68 -0.64 -32.02 2.18
CA LYS A 68 -1.57 -33.07 1.70
C LYS A 68 -0.92 -33.96 0.65
N ILE A 69 -0.22 -33.36 -0.32
CA ILE A 69 0.51 -34.09 -1.37
C ILE A 69 1.56 -35.02 -0.77
N GLU A 70 2.37 -34.55 0.19
CA GLU A 70 3.39 -35.38 0.83
C GLU A 70 2.81 -36.59 1.58
N LYS A 71 1.62 -36.44 2.16
CA LYS A 71 0.91 -37.54 2.84
C LYS A 71 0.36 -38.56 1.85
N GLU A 72 -0.05 -38.13 0.66
CA GLU A 72 -0.51 -39.04 -0.41
C GLU A 72 0.65 -39.80 -1.04
N ILE A 73 1.82 -39.17 -1.24
CA ILE A 73 3.01 -39.83 -1.81
C ILE A 73 3.60 -40.88 -0.85
N LYS A 74 3.47 -40.68 0.47
CA LYS A 74 4.00 -41.59 1.50
C LYS A 74 3.07 -42.76 1.86
N LYS A 75 1.92 -42.89 1.19
CA LYS A 75 0.91 -43.91 1.44
C LYS A 75 0.92 -44.97 0.35
#